data_AF-A0A7C6N387-F1
#
_entry.id   AF-A0A7C6N387-F1
#
_cell.length_a   1.000
_cell.length_b   1.000
_cell.length_c   1.000
_cell.angle_alpha   90.00
_cell.angle_beta   90.00
_cell.angle_gamma   90.00
#
_symmetry.space_group_name_H-M   'P 1'
#
loop_
_entity.id
_entity.type
_entity.pdbx_description
1 polymer ?
#
loop_
_entity_poly.entity_id
_entity_poly.type
_entity_poly.pdbx_seq_one_letter_code
_entity_poly.pdbx_strand_id
1 'polypeptide(L)' 'MHPEINGLFIAVQIREAVIENIKAQLSDYALKVWENRYPCGEGGWMWYRLTQSNQIDEVRLLLNNKIRPIK' A
#
# COMPACT_ATOMS: atom_id res chain seq x y z
N MET A 1 3.39 14.09 22.73
CA MET A 1 4.18 13.33 21.72
C MET A 1 3.37 13.32 20.45
N HIS A 2 3.89 13.92 19.38
CA HIS A 2 3.21 13.90 18.08
C HIS A 2 3.25 12.49 17.48
N PRO A 3 2.12 11.90 17.05
CA PRO A 3 2.05 10.53 16.54
C PRO A 3 2.86 10.30 15.25
N GLU A 4 3.29 11.37 14.59
CA GLU A 4 4.22 11.36 13.44
C GLU A 4 5.68 11.00 13.77
N ILE A 5 6.10 10.92 15.04
CA ILE A 5 7.53 10.71 15.38
C ILE A 5 8.03 9.28 15.07
N ASN A 6 7.15 8.27 14.99
CA ASN A 6 7.54 6.86 14.88
C ASN A 6 6.96 6.13 13.66
N GLY A 7 6.52 6.84 12.61
CA GLY A 7 5.93 6.18 11.45
C GLY A 7 6.19 6.87 10.13
N LEU A 8 6.34 6.07 9.08
CA LEU A 8 6.48 6.53 7.71
C LEU A 8 5.14 6.35 6.98
N PHE A 9 4.62 7.43 6.40
CA PHE A 9 3.45 7.36 5.52
C PHE A 9 3.89 7.19 4.07
N ILE A 10 3.31 6.21 3.39
CA ILE A 10 3.62 5.86 2.01
C ILE A 10 2.34 5.97 1.20
N ALA A 11 2.31 6.90 0.25
CA ALA A 11 1.26 6.98 -0.75
C ALA A 11 1.70 6.20 -1.99
N VAL A 12 0.91 5.21 -2.40
CA VAL A 12 1.20 4.39 -3.58
C VAL A 12 -0.06 4.15 -4.40
N GLN A 13 0.10 4.19 -5.71
CA GLN A 13 -0.96 3.87 -6.67
C GLN A 13 -0.75 2.46 -7.21
N ILE A 14 -1.76 1.61 -7.08
CA ILE A 14 -1.71 0.19 -7.52
C ILE A 14 -2.98 -0.14 -8.31
N ARG A 15 -2.85 -1.01 -9.33
CA ARG A 15 -3.98 -1.54 -10.10
C ARG A 15 -4.71 -2.62 -9.33
N GLU A 16 -6.03 -2.67 -9.47
CA GLU A 16 -6.86 -3.67 -8.78
C GLU A 16 -6.49 -5.11 -9.16
N ALA A 17 -6.28 -5.37 -10.45
CA ALA A 17 -5.82 -6.67 -10.92
C ALA A 17 -4.49 -7.13 -10.29
N VAL A 18 -3.60 -6.19 -9.94
CA VAL A 18 -2.34 -6.52 -9.29
C VAL A 18 -2.58 -6.87 -7.82
N ILE A 19 -3.44 -6.14 -7.12
CA ILE A 19 -3.82 -6.45 -5.74
C ILE A 19 -4.48 -7.82 -5.65
N GLU A 20 -5.40 -8.15 -6.56
CA GLU A 20 -6.04 -9.47 -6.61
C GLU A 20 -5.02 -10.62 -6.71
N ASN A 21 -3.91 -10.42 -7.42
CA ASN A 21 -2.85 -11.42 -7.55
C ASN A 21 -1.97 -11.56 -6.30
N ILE A 22 -1.80 -10.48 -5.52
CA ILE A 22 -0.92 -10.48 -4.33
C ILE A 22 -1.70 -10.52 -3.01
N LYS A 23 -3.04 -10.47 -3.02
CA LYS A 23 -3.87 -10.36 -1.81
C LYS A 23 -3.62 -11.45 -0.77
N ALA A 24 -3.27 -12.66 -1.20
CA ALA A 24 -2.96 -13.78 -0.30
C ALA A 24 -1.65 -13.59 0.48
N GLN A 25 -0.79 -12.66 0.05
CA GLN A 25 0.47 -12.29 0.70
C GLN A 25 0.34 -11.01 1.53
N LEU A 26 -0.82 -10.34 1.47
CA LEU A 26 -1.09 -9.12 2.21
C LEU A 26 -1.72 -9.46 3.56
N SER A 27 -1.32 -8.70 4.58
CA SER A 27 -1.95 -8.71 5.88
C SER A 27 -3.35 -8.10 5.84
N ASP A 28 -4.15 -8.41 6.86
CA ASP A 28 -5.46 -7.79 7.07
C ASP A 28 -5.37 -6.26 7.15
N TYR A 29 -4.24 -5.73 7.66
CA TYR A 29 -4.00 -4.29 7.69
C TYR A 29 -3.86 -3.71 6.28
N ALA A 30 -3.02 -4.31 5.42
CA ALA A 30 -2.87 -3.87 4.04
C ALA A 30 -4.18 -3.97 3.25
N LEU A 31 -4.93 -5.06 3.44
CA LEU A 31 -6.24 -5.25 2.79
C LEU A 31 -7.24 -4.19 3.24
N LYS A 32 -7.32 -3.90 4.54
CA LYS A 32 -8.16 -2.82 5.06
C LYS A 32 -7.75 -1.44 4.52
N VAL A 33 -6.46 -1.18 4.40
CA VAL A 33 -5.96 0.07 3.78
C VAL A 33 -6.34 0.13 2.29
N TRP A 34 -6.31 -1.01 1.58
CA TRP A 34 -6.73 -1.10 0.19
C TRP A 34 -8.25 -0.94 -0.02
N GLU A 35 -9.06 -1.48 0.88
CA GLU A 35 -10.52 -1.28 0.87
C GLU A 35 -10.90 0.18 1.09
N ASN A 36 -10.13 0.90 1.90
CA ASN A 36 -10.30 2.33 2.18
C ASN A 36 -9.48 3.24 1.24
N ARG A 37 -8.96 2.71 0.14
CA ARG A 37 -8.19 3.48 -0.85
C ARG A 37 -9.06 4.56 -1.49
N TYR A 38 -8.41 5.57 -2.07
CA TYR A 38 -9.07 6.46 -3.01
C TYR A 38 -9.14 5.79 -4.40
N PRO A 39 -10.34 5.44 -4.92
CA PRO A 39 -10.47 4.77 -6.20
C PRO A 39 -10.13 5.73 -7.34
N CYS A 40 -9.30 5.28 -8.30
CA CYS A 40 -8.98 6.05 -9.50
C CYS A 40 -8.54 5.15 -10.65
N GLY A 41 -9.08 5.37 -11.85
CA GLY A 41 -8.76 4.55 -13.03
C GLY A 41 -9.05 3.06 -12.78
N GLU A 42 -8.13 2.19 -13.21
CA GLU A 42 -8.20 0.72 -13.01
C GLU A 42 -7.63 0.27 -11.64
N GLY A 43 -7.65 1.16 -10.64
CA GLY A 43 -7.01 0.89 -9.35
C GLY A 43 -7.34 1.94 -8.30
N GLY A 44 -6.34 2.31 -7.49
CA GLY A 44 -6.51 3.35 -6.49
C GLY A 44 -5.22 3.78 -5.82
N TRP A 45 -5.30 4.95 -5.19
CA TRP A 45 -4.30 5.45 -4.27
C TRP A 45 -4.57 4.93 -2.87
N MET A 46 -3.58 4.27 -2.28
CA MET A 46 -3.65 3.82 -0.89
C MET A 46 -2.58 4.51 -0.05
N TRP A 47 -2.92 4.80 1.21
CA TRP A 47 -2.02 5.41 2.19
C TRP A 47 -1.66 4.39 3.25
N TYR A 48 -0.48 3.80 3.11
CA TYR A 48 0.03 2.81 4.05
C TYR A 48 0.86 3.49 5.14
N ARG A 49 0.56 3.22 6.41
CA ARG A 49 1.34 3.72 7.54
C ARG A 49 2.25 2.62 8.08
N LEU A 50 3.54 2.78 7.84
CA LEU A 50 4.58 1.92 8.37
C LEU A 50 4.96 2.37 9.78
N THR A 51 4.73 1.52 10.78
CA THR A 51 5.04 1.78 12.20
C THR A 51 5.92 0.69 12.82
N GLN A 52 6.02 -0.48 12.19
CA GLN A 52 6.74 -1.64 12.70
C GLN A 52 7.64 -2.27 11.62
N SER A 53 8.76 -2.88 12.02
CA SER A 53 9.72 -3.45 11.08
C SER A 53 9.19 -4.66 10.30
N ASN A 54 8.23 -5.40 10.85
CA ASN A 54 7.58 -6.53 10.16
C ASN A 54 6.75 -6.11 8.93
N GLN A 55 6.34 -4.84 8.85
CA GLN A 55 5.61 -4.29 7.70
C GLN A 55 6.54 -3.92 6.53
N ILE A 56 7.87 -3.93 6.72
CA ILE A 56 8.83 -3.49 5.68
C ILE A 56 8.73 -4.38 4.44
N ASP A 57 8.60 -5.69 4.59
CA ASP A 57 8.52 -6.60 3.44
C ASP A 57 7.21 -6.45 2.68
N GLU A 58 6.11 -6.16 3.39
CA GLU A 58 4.82 -5.84 2.78
C GLU A 58 4.89 -4.51 2.01
N VAL A 59 5.52 -3.48 2.59
CA VAL A 59 5.77 -2.21 1.89
C VAL A 59 6.60 -2.43 0.62
N ARG A 60 7.64 -3.27 0.66
CA ARG A 60 8.43 -3.63 -0.52
C ARG A 60 7.57 -4.33 -1.58
N LEU A 61 6.72 -5.27 -1.18
CA LEU A 61 5.79 -5.96 -2.07
C LEU A 61 4.86 -4.96 -2.78
N LEU A 62 4.28 -4.01 -2.05
CA LEU A 62 3.41 -2.97 -2.60
C LEU A 62 4.17 -2.05 -3.57
N LEU A 63 5.36 -1.59 -3.20
CA LEU A 63 6.17 -0.68 -4.03
C LEU A 63 6.71 -1.34 -5.31
N ASN A 64 6.96 -2.65 -5.29
CA ASN A 64 7.36 -3.42 -6.48
C ASN A 64 6.19 -3.62 -7.45
N ASN A 65 4.96 -3.52 -6.96
CA ASN A 65 3.72 -3.71 -7.71
C ASN A 65 2.99 -2.39 -8.06
N LYS A 66 3.59 -1.24 -7.76
CA LYS A 66 3.01 0.07 -8.08
C LYS A 66 2.88 0.32 -9.58
N ILE A 67 1.97 1.22 -9.95
CA ILE A 67 1.87 1.73 -11.31
C ILE A 67 3.20 2.39 -11.70
N ARG A 68 3.72 2.01 -12.87
CA ARG A 68 4.97 2.55 -13.39
C ARG A 68 4.73 3.97 -13.94
N PRO A 69 5.67 4.91 -13.75
CA PRO A 69 5.60 6.20 -14.40
C PRO A 69 5.52 6.03 -15.91
N ILE A 70 4.67 6.82 -16.56
CA ILE A 70 4.69 6.97 -18.02
C ILE A 70 5.92 7.83 -18.35
N LYS A 71 6.74 7.37 -19.30
CA LYS A 71 7.88 8.15 -19.82
C LYS A 71 7.42 9.31 -20.66
#